data_AF-A0A9P6Y954-F1
#
_entry.id   AF-A0A9P6Y954-F1
#
_cell.length_a   1.000
_cell.length_b   1.000
_cell.length_c   1.000
_cell.angle_alpha   90.00
_cell.angle_beta   90.00
_cell.angle_gamma   90.00
#
_symmetry.space_group_name_H-M   'P 1'
#
loop_
_entity.id
_entity.type
_entity.pdbx_description
1 polymer ?
#
loop_
_entity_poly.entity_id
_entity_poly.type
_entity_poly.pdbx_seq_one_letter_code
_entity_poly.pdbx_strand_id
1 'polypeptide(L)' 'MLFEYNSIVSTLKKFMCRPGFVDSLLKWKSRPQQQNLMLDVYDGNVWKQFGSVNGGLPFVQQSDYNIMLTINMD' A
#
# COMPACT_ATOMS: atom_id res chain seq x y z
N MET A 1 26.69 -15.57 4.52
CA MET A 1 25.88 -14.34 4.51
C MET A 1 24.52 -14.74 5.09
N LEU A 2 24.20 -14.31 6.32
CA LEU A 2 22.90 -14.59 6.93
C LEU A 2 21.90 -13.61 6.32
N PHE A 3 21.06 -14.09 5.39
CA PHE A 3 19.85 -13.37 5.05
C PHE A 3 18.88 -13.60 6.19
N GLU A 4 18.75 -12.61 7.09
CA GLU A 4 17.70 -12.62 8.09
C GLU A 4 16.36 -12.58 7.35
N TYR A 5 15.72 -13.74 7.22
CA TYR A 5 14.37 -13.84 6.72
C TYR A 5 13.44 -13.11 7.70
N ASN A 6 13.10 -11.87 7.38
CA ASN A 6 12.04 -11.14 8.06
C ASN A 6 10.72 -11.43 7.35
N SER A 7 9.90 -12.26 8.00
CA SER A 7 8.56 -12.55 7.50
C SER A 7 7.76 -11.25 7.35
N ILE A 8 7.31 -10.97 6.13
CA ILE A 8 6.44 -9.82 5.82
C ILE A 8 5.21 -9.83 6.73
N VAL A 9 4.63 -11.00 6.98
CA VAL A 9 3.47 -11.17 7.87
C VAL A 9 3.80 -10.73 9.29
N SER A 10 4.93 -11.20 9.85
CA SER A 10 5.35 -10.82 11.20
C SER A 10 5.63 -9.33 11.34
N THR A 11 6.23 -8.72 10.32
CA THR A 11 6.51 -7.27 10.29
C THR A 11 5.22 -6.46 10.22
N LEU A 12 4.30 -6.81 9.33
CA LEU A 12 3.00 -6.14 9.22
C LEU A 12 2.20 -6.24 10.51
N LYS A 13 2.15 -7.41 11.16
CA LYS A 13 1.49 -7.57 12.47
C LYS A 13 2.04 -6.58 13.51
N LYS A 14 3.37 -6.49 13.62
CA LYS A 14 4.02 -5.55 14.56
C LYS A 14 3.67 -4.09 14.26
N PHE A 15 3.61 -3.71 13.00
CA PHE A 15 3.26 -2.33 12.62
C PHE A 15 1.80 -2.00 12.84
N MET A 16 0.88 -2.92 12.54
CA MET A 16 -0.55 -2.72 12.78
C MET A 16 -0.88 -2.54 14.27
N CYS A 17 -0.05 -3.08 15.17
CA CYS A 17 -0.19 -2.84 16.62
C CYS A 17 0.37 -1.49 17.09
N ARG A 18 1.07 -0.72 16.26
CA ARG A 18 1.64 0.58 16.67
C ARG A 18 0.55 1.66 16.67
N PRO A 19 0.43 2.45 17.75
CA PRO A 19 -0.49 3.59 17.77
C PRO A 19 -0.22 4.54 16.59
N GLY A 20 -1.28 4.96 15.91
CA GLY A 20 -1.21 5.89 14.78
C GLY A 20 -0.73 5.30 13.45
N PHE A 21 -0.38 4.01 13.38
CA PHE A 21 0.10 3.41 12.13
C PHE A 21 -0.99 3.41 11.04
N VAL A 22 -2.23 3.06 11.40
CA VAL A 22 -3.37 3.10 10.46
C VAL A 22 -3.61 4.53 9.96
N ASP A 23 -3.53 5.52 10.84
CA ASP A 23 -3.66 6.94 10.44
C ASP A 23 -2.56 7.35 9.44
N SER A 24 -1.33 6.87 9.64
CA SER A 24 -0.23 7.07 8.70
C SER A 24 -0.51 6.42 7.34
N LEU A 25 -1.10 5.22 7.32
CA LEU A 25 -1.51 4.57 6.06
C LEU A 25 -2.59 5.39 5.34
N LEU A 26 -3.58 5.92 6.06
CA LEU A 26 -4.63 6.74 5.48
C LEU A 26 -4.09 8.03 4.88
N LYS A 27 -3.19 8.73 5.60
CA LYS A 27 -2.49 9.91 5.08
C LYS A 27 -1.72 9.61 3.80
N TRP A 28 -1.10 8.43 3.72
CA TRP A 28 -0.41 8.00 2.51
C TRP A 28 -1.38 7.72 1.35
N LYS A 29 -2.51 7.07 1.62
CA LYS A 29 -3.55 6.80 0.59
C LYS A 29 -4.12 8.09 0.01
N SER A 30 -4.32 9.12 0.84
CA SER A 30 -4.89 10.40 0.43
C SER A 30 -3.86 11.44 -0.02
N ARG A 31 -2.58 11.07 -0.17
CA ARG A 31 -1.54 12.03 -0.51
C ARG A 31 -1.81 12.63 -1.90
N PRO A 32 -1.62 13.95 -2.08
CA PRO A 32 -1.72 14.56 -3.39
C PRO A 32 -0.61 14.03 -4.29
N GLN A 33 -0.96 13.66 -5.52
CA GLN A 33 0.04 13.30 -6.53
C GLN A 33 0.60 14.57 -7.16
N GLN A 34 1.92 14.61 -7.33
CA GLN A 34 2.56 15.71 -8.04
C GLN A 34 2.28 15.55 -9.54
N GLN A 35 1.67 16.58 -10.13
CA GLN A 35 1.40 16.59 -11.57
C GLN A 35 2.73 16.54 -12.35
N ASN A 36 2.74 15.78 -13.45
CA ASN A 36 3.88 15.58 -14.37
C ASN A 36 5.06 14.73 -13.85
N LEU A 37 4.93 14.03 -12.71
CA LEU A 37 5.85 12.93 -12.37
C LEU A 37 5.17 11.57 -12.62
N MET A 38 5.65 10.80 -13.59
CA MET A 38 5.26 9.39 -13.74
C MET A 38 6.05 8.53 -12.76
N LEU A 39 5.56 8.48 -11.53
CA LEU A 39 6.01 7.52 -10.53
C LEU A 39 5.11 6.28 -10.54
N ASP A 40 4.74 5.73 -11.71
CA ASP A 40 3.65 4.74 -11.80
C ASP A 40 3.82 3.51 -10.90
N VAL A 41 5.06 3.12 -10.60
CA VAL A 41 5.38 2.05 -9.64
C VAL A 41 5.16 2.47 -8.19
N TYR A 42 5.54 3.69 -7.80
CA TYR A 42 5.38 4.20 -6.42
C TYR A 42 3.97 4.74 -6.15
N ASP A 43 3.33 5.27 -7.18
CA ASP A 43 1.98 5.81 -7.13
C ASP A 43 0.92 4.75 -7.41
N GLY A 44 1.35 3.58 -7.92
CA GLY A 44 0.51 2.42 -8.14
C GLY A 44 -0.66 2.70 -9.06
N ASN A 45 -0.53 3.64 -10.02
CA ASN A 45 -1.63 4.08 -10.88
C ASN A 45 -2.32 2.92 -11.61
N VAL A 46 -1.54 1.93 -12.07
CA VAL A 46 -2.03 0.70 -12.72
C VAL A 46 -2.99 -0.08 -11.83
N TRP A 47 -2.82 0.01 -10.52
CA TRP A 47 -3.51 -0.82 -9.53
C TRP A 47 -4.62 -0.06 -8.79
N LYS A 48 -4.77 1.25 -9.04
CA LYS A 48 -5.83 2.06 -8.43
C LYS A 48 -7.24 1.64 -8.81
N GLN A 49 -7.40 0.86 -9.87
CA GLN A 49 -8.69 0.30 -10.29
C GLN A 49 -8.81 -1.20 -9.96
N PHE A 50 -7.80 -1.79 -9.32
CA PHE A 50 -7.81 -3.21 -8.99
C PHE A 50 -9.01 -3.54 -8.09
N GLY A 51 -9.74 -4.60 -8.45
CA GLY A 51 -10.93 -5.03 -7.72
C GLY A 51 -12.16 -4.10 -7.86
N SER A 52 -12.07 -3.05 -8.68
CA SER A 52 -13.24 -2.24 -9.06
C SER A 52 -14.04 -2.98 -10.12
N VAL A 53 -15.06 -3.73 -9.70
CA VAL A 53 -16.01 -4.41 -10.60
C VAL A 53 -17.26 -3.55 -10.74
N ASN A 54 -17.71 -3.30 -11.97
CA ASN A 54 -18.92 -2.53 -12.29
C ASN A 54 -19.00 -1.14 -11.65
N GLY A 55 -17.86 -0.45 -11.51
CA GLY A 55 -17.79 0.89 -10.91
C GLY A 55 -17.80 0.90 -9.38
N GLY A 56 -17.66 -0.25 -8.73
CA GLY A 56 -17.46 -0.34 -7.27
C GLY A 56 -16.12 0.27 -6.83
N LEU A 57 -15.98 0.54 -5.53
CA LEU A 57 -14.74 1.09 -4.99
C LEU A 57 -13.56 0.14 -5.27
N PRO A 58 -12.40 0.66 -5.69
CA PRO A 58 -11.17 -0.14 -5.81
C PRO A 58 -10.79 -0.82 -4.49
N PHE A 59 -10.14 -1.97 -4.57
CA PHE A 59 -9.77 -2.81 -3.41
C PHE A 59 -9.13 -2.01 -2.27
N VAL A 60 -8.15 -1.16 -2.57
CA VAL A 60 -7.41 -0.37 -1.55
C VAL A 60 -8.28 0.68 -0.83
N GLN A 61 -9.42 1.05 -1.43
CA GLN A 61 -10.41 1.99 -0.89
C GLN A 61 -11.57 1.29 -0.17
N GLN A 62 -11.71 -0.03 -0.27
CA GLN A 62 -12.79 -0.78 0.39
C GLN A 62 -12.60 -0.90 1.91
N SER A 63 -11.37 -0.72 2.41
CA SER A 63 -11.04 -0.78 3.84
C SER A 63 -9.74 -0.04 4.14
N ASP A 64 -9.67 0.56 5.33
CA ASP A 64 -8.47 1.23 5.84
C ASP A 64 -7.30 0.26 5.99
N TYR A 65 -7.59 -1.03 6.21
CA TYR A 65 -6.61 -2.09 6.38
C TYR A 65 -6.19 -2.78 5.07
N ASN A 66 -6.82 -2.42 3.94
CA ASN A 66 -6.37 -2.92 2.64
C ASN A 66 -5.10 -2.18 2.23
N ILE A 67 -4.03 -2.93 2.00
CA ILE A 67 -2.70 -2.43 1.66
C ILE A 67 -2.27 -3.09 0.36
N MET A 68 -1.62 -2.31 -0.51
CA MET A 68 -0.95 -2.83 -1.68
C MET A 68 0.56 -2.72 -1.48
N LEU A 69 1.28 -3.80 -1.78
CA LEU A 69 2.72 -3.90 -1.58
C LEU A 69 3.38 -4.24 -2.91
N THR A 70 4.21 -3.32 -3.42
CA THR A 70 5.07 -3.54 -4.59
C THR A 70 6.49 -3.74 -4.11
N ILE A 71 7.13 -4.84 -4.52
CA ILE A 71 8.51 -5.17 -4.14
C ILE A 71 9.30 -5.37 -5.43
N ASN A 72 10.35 -4.58 -5.63
CA ASN A 72 11.36 -4.88 -6.62
C ASN A 72 12.35 -5.86 -6.00
N MET A 73 12.55 -7.00 -6.65
CA MET A 73 13.53 -8.02 -6.26
C MET A 73 14.62 -8.03 -7.33
N ASP A 74 15.88 -8.04 -6.90
CA ASP A 74 17.07 -8.27 -7.74
C ASP A 74 17.43 -9.76 -7.75
#